data_AF-S7QET8-F1
#
_entry.id   AF-S7QET8-F1
#
_cell.length_a   1.000
_cell.length_b   1.000
_cell.length_c   1.000
_cell.angle_alpha   90.00
_cell.angle_beta   90.00
_cell.angle_gamma   90.00
#
_symmetry.space_group_name_H-M   'P 1'
#
loop_
_entity.id
_entity.type
_entity.pdbx_description
1 polymer ?
#
loop_
_entity_poly.entity_id
_entity_poly.type
_entity_poly.pdbx_seq_one_letter_code
_entity_poly.pdbx_strand_id
1 'polypeptide(L)' 'MFRRKPLFCGNSEADQLGKIFDLIGLPPEEDWPRDVSLPRGAFPPRGPCPVQSVIPEMEKSGAQLLLVLSLGKGMA' A
#
# COMPACT_ATOMS: atom_id res chain seq x y z
N MET A 1 13.83 11.92 6.78
CA MET A 1 13.15 11.89 5.46
C MET A 1 11.77 12.53 5.56
N PHE A 2 11.28 13.13 4.45
CA PHE A 2 10.10 14.00 4.30
C PHE A 2 9.16 14.13 5.53
N ARG A 3 8.30 13.14 5.80
CA ARG A 3 7.27 13.23 6.87
C ARG A 3 7.82 13.20 8.30
N ARG A 4 9.06 12.74 8.50
CA ARG A 4 9.72 12.52 9.81
C ARG A 4 8.90 11.68 10.81
N LYS A 5 7.93 10.92 10.32
CA LYS A 5 7.10 9.94 11.03
C LYS A 5 6.82 8.76 10.11
N PRO A 6 6.43 7.58 10.63
CA PRO A 6 6.16 6.42 9.80
C PRO A 6 5.09 6.73 8.74
N LEU A 7 5.24 6.16 7.55
CA LEU A 7 4.29 6.35 6.46
C LEU A 7 2.99 5.59 6.74
N PHE A 8 3.12 4.37 7.26
CA PHE A 8 2.04 3.49 7.68
C PHE A 8 2.22 3.17 9.16
N CYS A 9 1.25 3.55 9.98
CA CYS A 9 1.27 3.32 11.43
C CYS A 9 0.19 2.28 11.80
N GLY A 10 0.43 1.01 11.49
CA GLY A 10 -0.47 -0.09 11.84
C GLY A 10 -0.35 -0.53 13.29
N ASN A 11 -1.46 -0.92 13.90
CA ASN A 11 -1.53 -1.50 15.24
C ASN A 11 -1.82 -3.02 15.23
N SER A 12 -2.09 -3.58 14.04
CA SER A 12 -2.24 -5.02 13.77
C SER A 12 -1.86 -5.29 12.31
N GLU A 13 -1.73 -6.56 11.91
CA GLU A 13 -1.42 -6.94 10.52
C GLU A 13 -2.49 -6.46 9.54
N ALA A 14 -3.77 -6.66 9.89
CA ALA A 14 -4.89 -6.19 9.07
C ALA A 14 -4.92 -4.66 8.98
N ASP A 15 -4.64 -3.95 10.07
CA ASP A 15 -4.58 -2.49 10.08
C ASP A 15 -3.39 -1.94 9.28
N GLN A 16 -2.24 -2.60 9.36
CA GLN A 16 -1.05 -2.27 8.57
C GLN A 16 -1.32 -2.46 7.07
N LEU A 17 -1.92 -3.60 6.68
CA LEU A 17 -2.32 -3.87 5.29
C LEU A 17 -3.36 -2.86 4.80
N GLY A 18 -4.37 -2.54 5.61
CA GLY A 18 -5.37 -1.53 5.28
C GLY A 18 -4.73 -0.19 4.94
N LYS A 19 -3.78 0.28 5.76
CA LYS A 19 -3.05 1.54 5.54
C LYS A 19 -2.17 1.52 4.28
N ILE A 20 -1.59 0.37 3.94
CA ILE A 20 -0.86 0.20 2.69
C ILE A 20 -1.83 0.31 1.50
N PHE A 21 -2.96 -0.39 1.56
CA PHE A 21 -3.98 -0.36 0.50
C PHE A 21 -4.65 1.00 0.32
N ASP A 22 -4.70 1.84 1.36
CA ASP A 22 -5.16 3.23 1.21
C ASP A 22 -4.26 4.05 0.26
N LEU A 23 -2.99 3.67 0.12
CA LEU A 23 -2.06 4.30 -0.81
C LEU A 23 -2.02 3.59 -2.17
N ILE A 24 -1.84 2.27 -2.18
CA ILE A 24 -1.58 1.50 -3.40
C ILE A 24 -2.84 0.94 -4.07
N GLY A 25 -4.00 1.05 -3.41
CA GLY A 25 -5.23 0.37 -3.80
C GLY A 25 -5.31 -1.06 -3.25
N LEU A 26 -6.50 -1.65 -3.28
CA LEU A 26 -6.66 -3.08 -2.99
C LEU A 26 -6.27 -3.89 -4.24
N PRO A 27 -5.31 -4.83 -4.16
CA PRO A 27 -4.97 -5.70 -5.28
C PRO A 27 -6.19 -6.44 -5.85
N PRO A 28 -6.18 -6.76 -7.15
CA PRO A 28 -7.23 -7.57 -7.75
C PRO A 28 -7.21 -9.00 -7.19
N GLU A 29 -8.23 -9.80 -7.50
CA GLU A 29 -8.37 -11.14 -6.91
C GLU A 29 -7.31 -12.10 -7.45
N GLU A 30 -6.94 -11.97 -8.73
CA GLU A 30 -5.91 -12.78 -9.38
C GLU A 30 -4.52 -12.61 -8.75
N ASP A 31 -4.21 -11.44 -8.21
CA ASP A 31 -2.94 -11.13 -7.56
C ASP A 31 -2.99 -11.44 -6.05
N TRP A 32 -4.14 -11.88 -5.53
CA TRP A 32 -4.27 -12.21 -4.12
C TRP A 32 -3.76 -13.63 -3.83
N PRO A 33 -2.89 -13.84 -2.82
CA PRO A 33 -2.34 -15.16 -2.57
C PRO A 33 -3.40 -16.10 -2.00
N ARG A 34 -3.32 -17.40 -2.36
CA ARG A 34 -4.33 -18.40 -1.96
C ARG A 34 -4.18 -18.87 -0.51
N ASP A 35 -2.96 -18.87 0.01
CA ASP A 35 -2.63 -19.39 1.34
C ASP A 35 -2.27 -18.25 2.30
N VAL A 36 -3.30 -17.55 2.79
CA VAL A 36 -3.14 -16.37 3.65
C VAL A 36 -4.13 -16.40 4.81
N SER A 37 -3.69 -15.86 5.95
CA SER A 37 -4.53 -15.70 7.14
C SER A 37 -5.62 -14.63 6.98
N LEU A 38 -5.45 -13.69 6.04
CA LEU A 38 -6.37 -12.59 5.79
C LEU A 38 -6.91 -12.68 4.36
N PRO A 39 -8.19 -13.00 4.15
CA PRO A 39 -8.77 -13.06 2.81
C PRO A 39 -8.92 -11.65 2.23
N ARG A 40 -8.90 -11.53 0.90
CA ARG A 40 -9.12 -10.25 0.19
C ARG A 40 -10.39 -9.53 0.65
N GLY A 41 -11.46 -10.30 0.87
CA GLY A 41 -12.75 -9.79 1.34
C GLY A 41 -12.74 -9.16 2.74
N ALA A 42 -11.66 -9.31 3.51
CA ALA A 42 -11.47 -8.59 4.77
C ALA A 42 -11.23 -7.08 4.56
N PHE A 43 -10.99 -6.65 3.32
CA PHE A 43 -10.67 -5.27 2.99
C PHE A 43 -11.71 -4.68 2.03
N PRO A 44 -12.18 -3.44 2.26
CA PRO A 44 -13.07 -2.76 1.33
C PRO A 44 -12.37 -2.46 -0.02
N PRO A 45 -13.10 -2.51 -1.14
CA PRO A 45 -12.57 -2.07 -2.43
C PRO A 45 -12.13 -0.61 -2.40
N ARG A 46 -10.91 -0.33 -2.89
CA ARG A 46 -10.34 1.02 -2.99
C ARG A 46 -9.32 1.09 -4.11
N GLY A 47 -9.25 2.25 -4.77
CA GLY A 47 -8.28 2.54 -5.82
C GLY A 47 -6.98 3.15 -5.28
N PRO A 48 -5.89 3.12 -6.07
CA PRO A 48 -4.64 3.78 -5.73
C PRO A 48 -4.81 5.30 -5.62
N CYS A 49 -4.07 5.93 -4.70
CA CYS A 49 -4.01 7.38 -4.55
C CYS A 49 -2.61 7.92 -4.89
N PRO A 50 -2.49 9.17 -5.37
CA PRO A 50 -1.18 9.77 -5.61
C PRO A 50 -0.33 9.82 -4.33
N VAL A 51 0.94 9.44 -4.40
CA VAL A 51 1.88 9.50 -3.25
C VAL A 51 2.00 10.92 -2.70
N GLN A 52 1.84 11.92 -3.55
CA GLN A 52 1.85 13.33 -3.16
C GLN A 52 0.71 13.69 -2.18
N SER A 53 -0.35 12.88 -2.09
CA SER A 53 -1.39 13.05 -1.07
C SER A 53 -0.87 12.82 0.35
N VAL A 54 0.16 11.97 0.52
CA VAL A 54 0.76 11.64 1.81
C VAL A 54 2.14 12.27 2.00
N ILE A 55 2.86 12.54 0.92
CA ILE A 55 4.17 13.20 0.90
C ILE A 55 4.17 14.29 -0.20
N PRO A 56 3.63 15.49 0.06
CA PRO A 56 3.47 16.54 -0.96
C PRO A 56 4.77 16.99 -1.61
N GLU A 57 5.87 16.93 -0.85
CA GLU A 57 7.21 17.34 -1.27
C GLU A 57 7.91 16.30 -2.18
N MET A 58 7.31 15.11 -2.37
CA MET A 58 7.93 14.05 -3.14
C MET A 58 7.80 14.28 -4.65
N GLU A 59 8.95 14.33 -5.32
CA GLU A 59 9.02 14.41 -6.77
C GLU A 59 8.45 13.13 -7.43
N LYS A 60 8.04 13.26 -8.69
CA LYS A 60 7.41 12.19 -9.47
C LYS A 60 8.25 10.91 -9.54
N SER A 61 9.55 11.03 -9.75
CA SER A 61 10.48 9.89 -9.81
C SER A 61 10.55 9.13 -8.47
N GLY A 62 10.64 9.86 -7.36
CA GLY A 62 10.61 9.29 -6.02
C GLY A 62 9.27 8.64 -5.68
N ALA A 63 8.16 9.25 -6.08
CA ALA A 63 6.81 8.69 -5.91
C ALA A 63 6.65 7.36 -6.64
N GLN A 64 7.13 7.28 -7.90
CA GLN A 64 7.10 6.06 -8.68
C GLN A 64 7.95 4.96 -8.02
N LEU A 65 9.15 5.29 -7.56
CA LEU A 65 10.02 4.35 -6.87
C LEU A 65 9.37 3.81 -5.59
N LEU A 66 8.76 4.68 -4.78
CA LEU A 66 8.07 4.29 -3.55
C LEU A 66 6.92 3.31 -3.83
N LEU A 67 6.14 3.56 -4.89
CA LEU A 67 5.02 2.70 -5.26
C LEU A 67 5.52 1.30 -5.66
N VAL A 68 6.58 1.22 -6.47
CA VAL A 68 7.19 -0.06 -6.88
C VAL A 68 7.71 -0.84 -5.68
N LEU A 69 8.34 -0.18 -4.71
CA LEU A 69 8.84 -0.84 -3.51
C LEU A 69 7.71 -1.31 -2.59
N SER A 70 6.60 -0.58 -2.56
CA SER A 70 5.44 -0.89 -1.71
C SER A 70 4.58 -2.03 -2.26
N LEU A 71 4.60 -2.25 -3.58
CA LEU A 71 3.89 -3.36 -4.23
C LEU A 71 4.62 -4.71 -4.10
N GLY A 72 5.90 -4.71 -3.73
CA GLY A 72 6.71 -5.92 -3.62
C GLY A 72 7.01 -6.53 -5.00
N LYS A 73 8.28 -6.66 -5.33
CA LYS A 73 8.72 -7.35 -6.55
C LYS A 73 8.63 -8.87 -6.32
N GLY A 74 7.42 -9.44 -6.31
CA GLY A 74 7.24 -10.88 -6.07
C GLY A 74 5.85 -11.41 -5.71
N MET A 75 4.75 -10.71 -5.99
CA MET A 75 3.40 -11.31 -5.95
C MET A 75 2.95 -11.73 -7.36
N ALA A 76 3.73 -12.62 -7.98
CA ALA A 76 3.37 -13.38 -9.17
C ALA A 76 3.95 -14.79 -9.04
#